data_AF-A0A7C5XZU9-F1
#
_entry.id   AF-A0A7C5XZU9-F1
#
_cell.length_a   1.000
_cell.length_b   1.000
_cell.length_c   1.000
_cell.angle_alpha   90.00
_cell.angle_beta   90.00
_cell.angle_gamma   90.00
#
_symmetry.space_group_name_H-M   'P 1'
#
loop_
_entity.id
_entity.type
_entity.pdbx_description
1 polymer ?
#
loop_
_entity_poly.entity_id
_entity_poly.type
_entity_poly.pdbx_seq_one_letter_code
_entity_poly.pdbx_strand_id
1 'polypeptide(L)' 'MALVIARAHLQGYKRFYSSTALVDTSVRMTLIDRLLAEEIGVKCTGRILSFISISGQPVKASEAVV' A
#
# COMPACT_ATOMS: atom_id res chain seq x y z
N MET A 1 8.37 -17.65 -4.18
CA MET A 1 8.36 -16.18 -4.31
C MET A 1 7.55 -15.87 -5.56
N ALA A 2 6.44 -15.14 -5.45
CA ALA A 2 5.56 -14.84 -6.58
C ALA A 2 5.26 -13.33 -6.60
N LEU A 3 5.48 -12.72 -7.77
CA LEU A 3 5.08 -11.36 -8.08
C LEU A 3 4.13 -11.44 -9.28
N VAL A 4 2.90 -10.98 -9.10
CA VAL A 4 1.88 -11.03 -10.16
C VAL A 4 1.15 -9.70 -10.27
N ILE A 5 0.61 -9.43 -11.45
CA ILE A 5 -0.35 -8.36 -11.67
C ILE A 5 -1.75 -8.96 -11.52
N ALA A 6 -2.52 -8.47 -10.56
CA ALA A 6 -3.85 -8.99 -10.28
C ALA A 6 -4.80 -7.87 -9.85
N ARG A 7 -6.10 -8.12 -10.00
CA ARG A 7 -7.13 -7.24 -9.42
C ARG A 7 -7.18 -7.47 -7.92
N ALA A 8 -6.99 -6.39 -7.15
CA ALA A 8 -7.05 -6.39 -5.70
C ALA A 8 -8.21 -5.53 -5.21
N HIS A 9 -8.84 -5.97 -4.11
CA HIS A 9 -9.86 -5.24 -3.40
C HIS A 9 -9.26 -4.70 -2.10
N LEU A 10 -9.27 -3.38 -1.95
CA LEU A 10 -8.82 -2.67 -0.77
C LEU A 10 -10.03 -2.24 0.05
N GLN A 11 -9.97 -2.50 1.35
CA GLN A 11 -10.96 -2.06 2.32
C GLN A 11 -10.33 -0.99 3.22
N GLY A 12 -10.93 0.19 3.26
CA GLY A 12 -10.63 1.21 4.27
C GLY A 12 -11.88 1.52 5.10
N TYR A 13 -11.75 2.43 6.08
CA TYR A 13 -12.86 2.81 6.96
C TYR A 13 -13.98 3.56 6.23
N LYS A 14 -13.66 4.32 5.17
CA LYS A 14 -14.65 5.13 4.43
C LYS A 14 -15.30 4.37 3.30
N ARG A 15 -14.52 3.59 2.53
CA ARG A 15 -15.01 2.85 1.37
C ARG A 15 -14.09 1.72 0.94
N PHE A 16 -14.61 0.91 0.01
CA PHE A 16 -13.85 -0.07 -0.74
C PHE A 16 -13.31 0.54 -2.03
N TYR A 17 -12.17 0.04 -2.50
CA TYR A 17 -11.58 0.40 -3.78
C TYR A 17 -11.05 -0.85 -4.48
N SER A 18 -11.21 -0.94 -5.80
CA SER A 18 -10.72 -2.07 -6.58
C SER A 18 -9.80 -1.56 -7.68
N SER A 19 -8.61 -2.13 -7.77
CA SER A 19 -7.64 -1.75 -8.79
C SER A 19 -6.72 -2.90 -9.17
N THR A 20 -6.05 -2.76 -10.30
CA THR A 20 -4.95 -3.63 -10.69
C THR A 20 -3.72 -3.26 -9.88
N ALA A 21 -3.15 -4.22 -9.17
CA ALA A 21 -2.01 -4.02 -8.29
C ALA A 21 -0.89 -5.05 -8.58
N LEU A 22 0.33 -4.67 -8.19
CA LEU A 22 1.43 -5.62 -8.04
C LEU A 22 1.25 -6.37 -6.71
N VAL A 23 1.02 -7.67 -6.77
CA VAL A 23 0.90 -8.54 -5.61
C VAL A 23 2.21 -9.27 -5.40
N ASP A 24 2.92 -8.87 -4.35
CA ASP A 24 4.17 -9.48 -3.91
C ASP A 24 3.92 -10.22 -2.60
N THR A 25 4.12 -11.54 -2.57
CA THR A 25 3.91 -12.34 -1.34
C THR A 25 5.03 -12.20 -0.31
N SER A 26 6.13 -11.53 -0.66
CA SER A 26 7.32 -11.36 0.21
C SER A 26 7.32 -10.06 1.01
N VAL A 27 6.41 -9.12 0.70
CA VAL A 27 6.30 -7.84 1.41
C VAL A 27 5.43 -7.99 2.67
N ARG A 28 5.79 -7.25 3.72
CA ARG A 28 5.02 -7.25 4.98
C ARG A 28 3.89 -6.22 5.02
N MET A 29 3.86 -5.30 4.06
CA MET A 29 2.91 -4.19 4.02
C MET A 29 2.54 -3.89 2.58
N THR A 30 1.27 -3.51 2.37
CA THR A 30 0.79 -2.98 1.10
C THR A 30 1.18 -1.51 0.99
N LEU A 31 1.75 -1.12 -0.14
CA LEU A 31 2.01 0.28 -0.48
C LEU A 31 0.91 0.79 -1.40
N ILE A 32 0.27 1.88 -1.02
CA ILE A 32 -0.71 2.61 -1.84
C ILE A 32 -0.30 4.08 -1.93
N ASP A 33 -0.75 4.77 -2.97
CA ASP A 33 -0.54 6.20 -3.06
C ASP A 33 -1.35 6.96 -2.00
N ARG A 34 -0.88 8.17 -1.68
CA ARG A 34 -1.47 8.98 -0.61
C ARG A 34 -2.91 9.40 -0.90
N LEU A 35 -3.25 9.70 -2.16
CA LEU A 35 -4.60 10.12 -2.51
C LEU A 35 -5.58 8.97 -2.29
N LEU A 36 -5.22 7.76 -2.71
CA LEU A 36 -6.00 6.56 -2.47
C LEU A 36 -6.14 6.25 -0.97
N ALA A 37 -5.07 6.44 -0.19
CA ALA A 37 -5.11 6.26 1.27
C ALA A 37 -6.12 7.21 1.95
N GLU A 38 -6.15 8.49 1.55
CA GLU A 38 -7.10 9.50 2.04
C GLU A 38 -8.54 9.19 1.58
N GLU A 39 -8.67 8.68 0.36
CA GLU A 39 -9.90 8.29 -0.31
C GLU A 39 -10.62 7.12 0.40
N ILE A 40 -9.89 6.03 0.67
CA ILE A 40 -10.44 4.85 1.36
C ILE A 40 -10.52 5.05 2.88
N GLY A 41 -9.80 6.04 3.40
CA GLY A 41 -9.77 6.38 4.82
C GLY A 41 -8.99 5.35 5.63
N VAL A 42 -7.66 5.46 5.62
CA VAL A 42 -6.76 4.73 6.52
C VAL A 42 -6.35 5.60 7.71
N LYS A 43 -5.92 4.97 8.81
CA LYS A 43 -5.39 5.69 9.98
C LYS A 43 -3.87 5.67 9.98
N CYS A 44 -3.24 6.82 9.75
CA CYS A 44 -1.80 6.96 9.89
C CYS A 44 -1.36 6.80 11.36
N THR A 45 -0.28 6.06 11.61
CA THR A 45 0.27 5.86 12.96
C THR A 45 1.19 6.99 13.40
N GLY A 46 1.59 7.87 12.47
CA GLY A 46 2.59 8.92 12.68
C GLY A 46 4.03 8.46 12.45
N ARG A 47 4.27 7.16 12.22
CA ARG A 47 5.59 6.65 11.87
C ARG A 47 5.88 6.84 10.39
N ILE A 48 7.14 7.15 10.08
CA ILE A 48 7.66 7.18 8.70
C ILE A 48 8.58 5.98 8.55
N LEU A 49 8.31 5.14 7.55
CA LEU A 49 9.12 4.00 7.18
C LEU A 49 9.95 4.34 5.94
N SER A 50 11.17 3.81 5.89
CA SER A 50 12.05 3.90 4.72
C SER A 50 12.34 2.49 4.21
N PHE A 51 12.22 2.27 2.90
CA PHE A 51 12.50 0.99 2.27
C PHE A 51 12.98 1.19 0.82
N ILE A 52 13.49 0.12 0.20
CA ILE A 52 13.89 0.10 -1.20
C ILE A 52 12.71 -0.43 -2.02
N SER A 53 12.30 0.33 -3.04
CA SER A 53 11.24 -0.10 -3.96
C SER A 53 11.69 -1.27 -4.83
N ILE A 54 10.74 -1.89 -5.54
CA ILE A 54 11.03 -2.90 -6.56
C ILE A 54 11.96 -2.37 -7.68
N SER A 55 11.97 -1.06 -7.91
CA SER A 55 12.86 -0.39 -8.88
C SER A 55 14.23 0.01 -8.29
N GLY A 56 14.52 -0.37 -7.04
CA GLY A 56 15.79 -0.08 -6.37
C GLY A 56 15.89 1.34 -5.80
N GLN A 57 14.81 2.12 -5.80
CA GLN A 57 14.81 3.49 -5.31
C GLN A 57 14.47 3.55 -3.81
N PRO A 58 15.13 4.41 -3.02
CA PRO A 58 14.73 4.65 -1.65
C PRO A 58 13.38 5.39 -1.61
N VAL A 59 12.43 4.85 -0.86
CA VAL A 59 11.09 5.41 -0.68
C VAL A 59 10.85 5.66 0.80
N LYS A 60 10.24 6.81 1.12
CA LYS A 60 9.68 7.11 2.44
C LYS A 60 8.16 7.04 2.36
N ALA A 61 7.53 6.35 3.30
CA ALA A 61 6.07 6.25 3.39
C ALA A 61 5.60 6.42 4.83
N SER A 62 4.41 6.99 5.00
CA SER A 62 3.73 7.01 6.29
C SER A 62 3.13 5.63 6.57
N GLU A 63 3.39 5.08 7.75
CA GLU A 63 2.75 3.84 8.20
C GLU A 63 1.26 4.12 8.48
N ALA A 64 0.40 3.23 7.98
CA ALA A 64 -1.04 3.30 8.19
C ALA A 64 -1.62 1.93 8.54
N VAL A 65 -2.71 1.95 9.30
CA VAL A 65 -3.51 0.79 9.65
C VAL A 65 -4.95 0.97 9.15
N VAL A 66 -5.57 -0.14 8.79
CA VAL A 66 -7.01 -0.29 8.52
C VAL A 66 -7.69 -0.78 9.78
#